data_AF-A0A957TKI3-F1
#
_entry.id   AF-A0A957TKI3-F1
#
_cell.length_a   1.000
_cell.length_b   1.000
_cell.length_c   1.000
_cell.angle_alpha   90.00
_cell.angle_beta   90.00
_cell.angle_gamma   90.00
#
_symmetry.space_group_name_H-M   'P 1'
#
loop_
_entity.id
_entity.type
_entity.pdbx_description
1 polymer ?
#
loop_
_entity_poly.entity_id
_entity_poly.type
_entity_poly.pdbx_seq_one_letter_code
_entity_poly.pdbx_strand_id
1 'polypeptide(L)'
;MNPMHVGLLIYGSLATISGGFLYDRQLVKELENAGHTVDIVSVPWRSYPRHLTDNWSKTLLDQLCHAPFDLLLQDELNHPSLVWLNRRLRKQVSYPLISIVHHLRSSETHPSLQMPFYRWIERQYLTSIDGFLFNSQTTRATVMELAPNTKPQIVAYPAADHRQPPAAAVIYATRHARAASQAPLRILFVGNVIARKGLHHLVQALALVDREQWHLRVLGSLTSEPRYVE
;
A
#
# COMPACT_ATOMS: atom_id res chain seq x y z
N MET A 1 -7.69 13.16 -24.17
CA MET A 1 -8.63 12.33 -23.38
C MET A 1 -9.71 13.25 -22.85
N ASN A 2 -10.96 12.79 -22.72
CA ASN A 2 -11.97 13.56 -22.02
C ASN A 2 -11.60 13.64 -20.53
N PRO A 3 -11.74 14.82 -19.87
CA PRO A 3 -11.58 14.93 -18.43
C PRO A 3 -12.47 13.93 -17.71
N MET A 4 -11.95 13.35 -16.62
CA MET A 4 -12.70 12.44 -15.76
C MET A 4 -12.66 12.96 -14.32
N HIS A 5 -13.71 12.67 -13.56
CA HIS A 5 -13.78 12.89 -12.13
C HIS A 5 -13.56 11.57 -11.39
N VAL A 6 -12.41 11.44 -10.74
CA VAL A 6 -11.99 10.23 -10.04
C VAL A 6 -12.16 10.41 -8.53
N GLY A 7 -12.88 9.52 -7.87
CA GLY A 7 -12.84 9.42 -6.41
C GLY A 7 -11.67 8.56 -5.96
N LEU A 8 -10.93 8.94 -4.92
CA LEU A 8 -9.93 8.10 -4.27
C LEU A 8 -10.29 7.91 -2.78
N LEU A 9 -10.66 6.69 -2.42
CA LEU A 9 -11.02 6.31 -1.06
C LEU A 9 -9.81 5.71 -0.33
N ILE A 10 -9.43 6.36 0.78
CA ILE A 10 -8.27 6.00 1.62
C ILE A 10 -8.61 6.08 3.11
N TYR A 11 -7.84 5.39 3.95
CA TYR A 11 -7.86 5.68 5.38
C TYR A 11 -6.96 6.86 5.73
N GLY A 12 -7.44 7.71 6.63
CA GLY A 12 -6.68 8.84 7.13
C GLY A 12 -6.35 9.83 6.01
N SER A 13 -5.13 10.35 6.01
CA SER A 13 -4.73 11.42 5.09
C SER A 13 -3.78 10.91 4.02
N LEU A 14 -3.94 11.45 2.81
CA LEU A 14 -3.00 11.28 1.71
C LEU A 14 -1.59 11.80 2.07
N ALA A 15 -1.47 12.67 3.08
CA ALA A 15 -0.19 13.15 3.62
C ALA A 15 0.58 12.10 4.46
N THR A 16 -0.02 10.94 4.74
CA THR A 16 0.61 9.89 5.55
C THR A 16 1.92 9.41 4.93
N ILE A 17 2.98 9.33 5.73
CA ILE A 17 4.32 8.95 5.26
C ILE A 17 4.44 7.43 5.23
N SER A 18 4.09 6.84 4.08
CA SER A 18 4.35 5.42 3.80
C SER A 18 4.58 5.22 2.29
N GLY A 19 5.08 4.05 1.90
CA GLY A 19 5.26 3.70 0.49
C GLY A 19 3.94 3.64 -0.29
N GLY A 20 2.87 3.10 0.30
CA GLY A 20 1.55 3.03 -0.33
C GLY A 20 0.95 4.42 -0.54
N PHE A 21 0.95 5.26 0.50
CA PHE A 21 0.47 6.64 0.38
C PHE A 21 1.35 7.50 -0.54
N LEU A 22 2.65 7.23 -0.65
CA LEU A 22 3.49 7.89 -1.66
C LEU A 22 3.07 7.51 -3.06
N TYR A 23 2.80 6.23 -3.30
CA TYR A 23 2.27 5.77 -4.58
C TYR A 23 0.95 6.46 -4.91
N ASP A 24 0.00 6.50 -3.96
CA ASP A 24 -1.29 7.14 -4.15
C ASP A 24 -1.13 8.64 -4.43
N ARG A 25 -0.23 9.34 -3.73
CA ARG A 25 0.08 10.75 -4.02
C ARG A 25 0.58 10.98 -5.43
N GLN A 26 1.49 10.12 -5.91
CA GLN A 26 1.99 10.24 -7.28
C GLN A 26 0.88 9.91 -8.29
N LEU A 27 0.04 8.90 -8.01
CA LEU A 27 -1.10 8.59 -8.85
C LEU A 27 -2.07 9.77 -8.97
N VAL A 28 -2.43 10.41 -7.86
CA VAL A 28 -3.28 11.61 -7.86
C VAL A 28 -2.64 12.71 -8.70
N LYS A 29 -1.37 13.02 -8.43
CA LYS A 29 -0.63 14.05 -9.15
C LYS A 29 -0.61 13.79 -10.67
N GLU A 30 -0.33 12.57 -11.09
CA GLU A 30 -0.28 12.25 -12.52
C GLU A 30 -1.66 12.23 -13.18
N LEU A 31 -2.72 11.87 -12.45
CA LEU A 31 -4.10 12.02 -12.93
C LEU A 31 -4.46 13.50 -13.14
N GLU A 32 -4.11 14.36 -12.18
CA GLU A 32 -4.33 15.81 -12.26
C GLU A 32 -3.52 16.44 -13.42
N ASN A 33 -2.25 16.05 -13.57
CA ASN A 33 -1.42 16.49 -14.71
C ASN A 33 -2.00 16.08 -16.07
N ALA A 34 -2.69 14.94 -16.13
CA ALA A 34 -3.37 14.47 -17.33
C ALA A 34 -4.73 15.16 -17.59
N GLY A 35 -5.15 16.08 -16.72
CA GLY A 35 -6.39 16.85 -16.85
C GLY A 35 -7.61 16.19 -16.22
N HIS A 36 -7.42 15.22 -15.32
CA HIS A 36 -8.50 14.62 -14.53
C HIS A 36 -8.66 15.35 -13.19
N THR A 37 -9.87 15.35 -12.63
CA THR A 37 -10.15 15.86 -11.28
C THR A 37 -10.12 14.68 -10.31
N VAL A 38 -9.49 14.85 -9.14
CA VAL A 38 -9.45 13.80 -8.12
C VAL A 38 -9.99 14.31 -6.78
N ASP A 39 -11.02 13.65 -6.26
CA ASP A 39 -11.56 13.91 -4.92
C ASP A 39 -11.14 12.82 -3.94
N ILE A 40 -10.61 13.24 -2.79
CA ILE A 40 -10.20 12.32 -1.72
C ILE A 40 -11.36 12.05 -0.76
N VAL A 41 -11.80 10.80 -0.70
CA VAL A 41 -12.78 10.32 0.29
C VAL A 41 -12.02 9.68 1.45
N SER A 42 -11.81 10.45 2.51
CA SER A 42 -11.07 10.00 3.70
C SER A 42 -11.98 9.30 4.71
N VAL A 43 -11.63 8.07 5.10
CA VAL A 43 -12.27 7.35 6.20
C VAL A 43 -11.32 7.34 7.42
N PRO A 44 -11.79 7.53 8.67
CA PRO A 44 -10.89 7.57 9.83
C PRO A 44 -10.14 6.25 10.05
N TRP A 45 -8.80 6.34 10.19
CA TRP A 45 -7.94 5.21 10.54
C TRP A 45 -8.20 4.76 11.98
N ARG A 46 -8.64 3.51 12.17
CA ARG A 46 -9.11 2.96 13.45
C ARG A 46 -8.62 1.51 13.62
N SER A 47 -9.14 0.81 14.63
CA SER A 47 -8.91 -0.63 14.78
C SER A 47 -9.75 -1.43 13.78
N TYR A 48 -9.29 -2.63 13.43
CA TYR A 48 -9.96 -3.49 12.45
C TYR A 48 -11.45 -3.73 12.72
N PRO A 49 -11.90 -4.04 13.97
CA PRO A 49 -13.32 -4.22 14.23
C PRO A 49 -14.15 -2.94 14.04
N ARG A 50 -13.56 -1.78 14.33
CA ARG A 50 -14.23 -0.48 14.11
C ARG A 50 -14.38 -0.19 12.62
N HIS A 51 -13.43 -0.61 11.78
CA HIS A 51 -13.58 -0.48 10.33
C HIS A 51 -14.76 -1.27 9.78
N LEU A 52 -15.00 -2.48 10.29
CA LEU A 52 -16.17 -3.26 9.88
C LEU A 52 -17.49 -2.50 10.08
N THR A 53 -17.59 -1.64 11.11
CA THR A 53 -18.80 -0.85 11.38
C THR A 53 -19.13 0.16 10.27
N ASP A 54 -18.17 0.56 9.44
CA ASP A 54 -18.38 1.51 8.35
C ASP A 54 -19.29 0.95 7.25
N ASN A 55 -19.44 -0.37 7.16
CA ASN A 55 -20.35 -1.00 6.20
C ASN A 55 -21.83 -0.65 6.42
N TRP A 56 -22.17 -0.16 7.61
CA TRP A 56 -23.50 0.34 7.95
C TRP A 56 -23.58 1.87 7.95
N SER A 57 -22.50 2.57 7.61
CA SER A 57 -22.47 4.02 7.48
C SER A 57 -23.36 4.47 6.33
N LYS A 58 -24.52 5.06 6.67
CA LYS A 58 -25.38 5.73 5.69
C LYS A 58 -24.69 6.95 5.10
N THR A 59 -24.00 7.73 5.94
CA THR A 59 -23.29 8.94 5.52
C THR A 59 -22.24 8.66 4.45
N LEU A 60 -21.41 7.62 4.62
CA LEU A 60 -20.40 7.24 3.62
C LEU A 60 -21.06 6.73 2.33
N LEU A 61 -22.11 5.91 2.46
CA LEU A 61 -22.84 5.42 1.30
C LEU A 61 -23.49 6.57 0.51
N ASP A 62 -24.19 7.48 1.19
CA ASP A 62 -24.87 8.61 0.58
C ASP A 62 -23.88 9.56 -0.08
N GLN A 63 -22.74 9.82 0.56
CA GLN A 63 -21.64 10.60 -0.02
C GLN A 63 -21.16 9.99 -1.34
N LEU A 64 -20.95 8.67 -1.39
CA LEU A 64 -20.49 7.98 -2.60
C LEU A 64 -21.58 7.91 -3.67
N CYS A 65 -22.85 7.65 -3.29
CA CYS A 65 -23.96 7.57 -4.23
C CYS A 65 -24.24 8.89 -4.97
N HIS A 66 -24.02 10.03 -4.33
CA HIS A 66 -24.27 11.36 -4.91
C HIS A 66 -23.00 12.02 -5.45
N ALA A 67 -21.85 11.34 -5.38
CA ALA A 67 -20.62 11.86 -5.92
C ALA A 67 -20.63 11.82 -7.46
N PRO A 68 -20.17 12.88 -8.14
CA PRO A 68 -20.13 12.96 -9.60
C PRO A 68 -18.94 12.18 -10.20
N PHE A 69 -18.64 11.00 -9.66
CA PHE A 69 -17.47 10.22 -10.09
C PHE A 69 -17.74 9.46 -11.37
N ASP A 70 -16.76 9.46 -12.27
CA ASP A 70 -16.68 8.56 -13.42
C ASP A 70 -16.03 7.22 -13.04
N LEU A 71 -15.26 7.20 -11.95
CA LEU A 71 -14.50 6.06 -11.43
C LEU A 71 -14.23 6.24 -9.94
N LEU A 72 -14.35 5.17 -9.14
CA LEU A 72 -13.92 5.16 -7.75
C LEU A 72 -12.71 4.24 -7.55
N LEU A 73 -11.54 4.83 -7.29
CA LEU A 73 -10.35 4.15 -6.82
C LEU A 73 -10.47 3.88 -5.30
N GLN A 74 -10.17 2.66 -4.89
CA GLN A 74 -10.21 2.22 -3.49
C GLN A 74 -8.85 1.63 -3.10
N ASP A 75 -8.17 2.22 -2.12
CA ASP A 75 -7.03 1.55 -1.49
C ASP A 75 -7.54 0.28 -0.80
N GLU A 76 -6.94 -0.88 -1.13
CA GLU A 76 -7.31 -2.18 -0.60
C GLU A 76 -7.23 -2.23 0.94
N LEU A 77 -6.44 -1.37 1.57
CA LEU A 77 -6.43 -1.25 3.04
C LEU A 77 -7.84 -1.02 3.61
N ASN A 78 -8.74 -0.38 2.84
CA ASN A 78 -10.14 -0.14 3.21
C ASN A 78 -11.05 -1.36 3.10
N HIS A 79 -10.53 -2.54 2.73
CA HIS A 79 -11.33 -3.76 2.58
C HIS A 79 -12.30 -4.02 3.75
N PRO A 80 -11.94 -3.86 5.06
CA PRO A 80 -12.90 -4.15 6.11
C PRO A 80 -14.07 -3.17 6.14
N SER A 81 -13.87 -1.90 5.75
CA SER A 81 -14.96 -0.89 5.68
C SER A 81 -15.84 -1.03 4.44
N LEU A 82 -15.41 -1.80 3.44
CA LEU A 82 -16.03 -1.82 2.11
C LEU A 82 -16.68 -3.15 1.71
N VAL A 83 -16.49 -4.25 2.47
CA VAL A 83 -17.00 -5.59 2.14
C VAL A 83 -18.49 -5.61 1.76
N TRP A 84 -19.35 -5.08 2.62
CA TRP A 84 -20.80 -5.03 2.40
C TRP A 84 -21.24 -3.69 1.83
N LEU A 85 -20.49 -2.61 2.10
CA LEU A 85 -20.78 -1.29 1.53
C LEU A 85 -20.72 -1.31 0.01
N ASN A 86 -19.68 -1.90 -0.59
CA ASN A 86 -19.53 -1.98 -2.05
C ASN A 86 -20.72 -2.71 -2.70
N ARG A 87 -21.29 -3.73 -2.04
CA ARG A 87 -22.48 -4.44 -2.57
C ARG A 87 -23.72 -3.56 -2.62
N ARG A 88 -23.86 -2.62 -1.69
CA ARG A 88 -24.97 -1.66 -1.65
C ARG A 88 -24.72 -0.50 -2.61
N LEU A 89 -23.48 -0.04 -2.68
CA LEU A 89 -23.04 1.05 -3.55
C LEU A 89 -23.24 0.69 -5.02
N ARG A 90 -22.79 -0.51 -5.44
CA ARG A 90 -22.92 -1.00 -6.82
C ARG A 90 -24.35 -1.10 -7.35
N LYS A 91 -25.34 -1.15 -6.46
CA LYS A 91 -26.76 -1.17 -6.85
C LYS A 91 -27.30 0.24 -7.12
N GLN A 92 -26.57 1.27 -6.73
CA GLN A 92 -27.00 2.67 -6.73
C GLN A 92 -26.15 3.55 -7.66
N VAL A 93 -24.94 3.11 -8.04
CA VAL A 93 -24.02 3.87 -8.87
C VAL A 93 -23.70 3.14 -10.17
N SER A 94 -23.40 3.91 -11.23
CA SER A 94 -23.02 3.41 -12.55
C SER A 94 -21.52 3.39 -12.78
N TYR A 95 -20.73 4.11 -11.98
CA TYR A 95 -19.28 4.15 -12.12
C TYR A 95 -18.62 2.85 -11.61
N PRO A 96 -17.52 2.39 -12.23
CA PRO A 96 -16.79 1.21 -11.79
C PRO A 96 -16.05 1.44 -10.47
N LEU A 97 -15.91 0.38 -9.68
CA LEU A 97 -15.07 0.34 -8.49
C LEU A 97 -13.74 -0.31 -8.83
N ILE A 98 -12.60 0.36 -8.63
CA ILE A 98 -11.28 -0.19 -8.94
C ILE A 98 -10.43 -0.20 -7.68
N SER A 99 -9.82 -1.33 -7.36
CA SER A 99 -8.97 -1.44 -6.17
C SER A 99 -7.50 -1.24 -6.51
N ILE A 100 -6.84 -0.36 -5.76
CA ILE A 100 -5.39 -0.24 -5.70
C ILE A 100 -4.90 -1.22 -4.64
N VAL A 101 -4.21 -2.27 -5.05
CA VAL A 101 -3.74 -3.31 -4.13
C VAL A 101 -2.24 -3.15 -3.93
N HIS A 102 -1.88 -2.74 -2.71
CA HIS A 102 -0.49 -2.62 -2.29
C HIS A 102 0.06 -3.93 -1.71
N HIS A 103 -0.76 -4.62 -0.91
CA HIS A 103 -0.45 -5.89 -0.25
C HIS A 103 -1.71 -6.40 0.43
N LEU A 104 -1.96 -7.72 0.44
CA LEU A 104 -3.07 -8.28 1.21
C LEU A 104 -2.66 -8.48 2.67
N ARG A 105 -3.51 -8.08 3.60
CA ARG A 105 -3.33 -8.33 5.04
C ARG A 105 -3.20 -9.82 5.34
N SER A 106 -3.89 -10.69 4.61
CA SER A 106 -3.75 -12.16 4.76
C SER A 106 -2.39 -12.73 4.35
N SER A 107 -1.53 -11.93 3.71
CA SER A 107 -0.15 -12.30 3.40
C SER A 107 0.84 -11.92 4.51
N GLU A 108 0.38 -11.21 5.54
CA GLU A 108 1.17 -10.94 6.73
C GLU A 108 1.09 -12.12 7.71
N THR A 109 2.01 -12.15 8.68
CA THR A 109 1.97 -13.16 9.74
C THR A 109 0.88 -12.82 10.75
N HIS A 110 -0.14 -13.67 10.85
CA HIS A 110 -1.21 -13.54 11.84
C HIS A 110 -1.40 -14.85 12.62
N PRO A 111 -2.04 -14.81 13.80
CA PRO A 111 -2.47 -16.02 14.48
C PRO A 111 -3.33 -16.89 13.56
N SER A 112 -3.07 -18.20 13.53
CA SER A 112 -3.72 -19.15 12.62
C SER A 112 -5.25 -19.11 12.67
N LEU A 113 -5.82 -18.82 13.83
CA LEU A 113 -7.27 -18.71 14.04
C LEU A 113 -7.90 -17.47 13.39
N GLN A 114 -7.14 -16.38 13.18
CA GLN A 114 -7.65 -15.15 12.56
C GLN A 114 -7.53 -15.16 11.04
N MET A 115 -6.65 -16.01 10.49
CA MET A 115 -6.37 -16.04 9.06
C MET A 115 -7.57 -16.38 8.17
N PRO A 116 -8.40 -17.39 8.50
CA PRO A 116 -9.59 -17.69 7.71
C PRO A 116 -10.56 -16.50 7.64
N PHE A 117 -10.69 -15.75 8.74
CA PHE A 117 -11.55 -14.57 8.80
C PHE A 117 -11.03 -13.44 7.90
N TYR A 118 -9.75 -13.07 8.00
CA TYR A 118 -9.19 -12.02 7.14
C TYR A 118 -9.24 -12.40 5.66
N ARG A 119 -8.89 -13.65 5.31
CA ARG A 119 -9.01 -14.16 3.94
C ARG A 119 -10.45 -14.09 3.43
N TRP A 120 -11.42 -14.39 4.29
CA TRP A 120 -12.83 -14.28 3.94
C TRP A 120 -13.24 -12.83 3.64
N ILE A 121 -12.93 -11.89 4.55
CA ILE A 121 -13.23 -10.47 4.38
C ILE A 121 -12.59 -9.93 3.09
N GLU A 122 -11.29 -10.15 2.90
CA GLU A 122 -10.56 -9.70 1.69
C GLU A 122 -11.17 -10.31 0.43
N ARG A 123 -11.44 -11.62 0.40
CA ARG A 123 -12.08 -12.26 -0.74
C ARG A 123 -13.42 -11.60 -1.06
N GLN A 124 -14.26 -11.35 -0.06
CA GLN A 124 -15.55 -10.69 -0.28
C GLN A 124 -15.38 -9.27 -0.85
N TYR A 125 -14.40 -8.51 -0.37
CA TYR A 125 -14.05 -7.20 -0.90
C TYR A 125 -13.58 -7.31 -2.37
N LEU A 126 -12.58 -8.14 -2.67
CA LEU A 126 -12.02 -8.31 -4.02
C LEU A 126 -13.06 -8.79 -5.03
N THR A 127 -14.01 -9.65 -4.61
CA THR A 127 -15.15 -10.05 -5.45
C THR A 127 -16.08 -8.87 -5.76
N SER A 128 -16.16 -7.86 -4.90
CA SER A 128 -17.01 -6.67 -5.08
C SER A 128 -16.43 -5.57 -5.97
N ILE A 129 -15.19 -5.71 -6.46
CA ILE A 129 -14.50 -4.70 -7.27
C ILE A 129 -14.69 -5.00 -8.77
N ASP A 130 -14.63 -4.00 -9.66
CA ASP A 130 -14.76 -4.17 -11.12
C ASP A 130 -13.41 -4.34 -11.84
N GLY A 131 -12.30 -3.94 -11.24
CA GLY A 131 -10.96 -4.13 -11.78
C GLY A 131 -9.84 -3.76 -10.80
N PHE A 132 -8.60 -4.03 -11.18
CA PHE A 132 -7.46 -3.97 -10.26
C PHE A 132 -6.28 -3.18 -10.79
N LEU A 133 -5.68 -2.39 -9.90
CA LEU A 133 -4.37 -1.77 -10.05
C LEU A 133 -3.40 -2.43 -9.06
N PHE A 134 -2.42 -3.16 -9.57
CA PHE A 134 -1.41 -3.84 -8.75
C PHE A 134 -0.09 -3.10 -8.80
N ASN A 135 0.59 -3.00 -7.66
CA ASN A 135 1.94 -2.44 -7.58
C ASN A 135 3.04 -3.41 -8.08
N SER A 136 2.73 -4.71 -8.22
CA SER A 136 3.68 -5.73 -8.67
C SER A 136 2.98 -6.98 -9.20
N GLN A 137 3.71 -7.81 -9.96
CA GLN A 137 3.21 -9.12 -10.38
C GLN A 137 3.03 -10.08 -9.20
N THR A 138 3.83 -9.95 -8.15
CA THR A 138 3.70 -10.74 -6.92
C THR A 138 2.35 -10.47 -6.26
N THR A 139 2.00 -9.19 -6.05
CA THR A 139 0.71 -8.80 -5.47
C THR A 139 -0.46 -9.29 -6.32
N ARG A 140 -0.34 -9.17 -7.65
CA ARG A 140 -1.34 -9.73 -8.58
C ARG A 140 -1.51 -11.24 -8.37
N ALA A 141 -0.42 -12.01 -8.33
CA ALA A 141 -0.47 -13.46 -8.14
C ALA A 141 -1.16 -13.84 -6.82
N THR A 142 -0.80 -13.18 -5.72
CA THR A 142 -1.42 -13.38 -4.39
C THR A 142 -2.92 -13.11 -4.42
N VAL A 143 -3.36 -12.04 -5.09
CA VAL A 143 -4.78 -11.70 -5.22
C VAL A 143 -5.52 -12.73 -6.07
N MET A 144 -4.92 -13.19 -7.16
CA MET A 144 -5.50 -14.22 -8.02
C MET A 144 -5.59 -15.58 -7.32
N GLU A 145 -4.65 -15.90 -6.43
CA GLU A 145 -4.74 -17.10 -5.58
C GLU A 145 -5.89 -16.98 -4.56
N LEU A 146 -6.05 -15.81 -3.94
CA LEU A 146 -7.11 -15.60 -2.94
C LEU A 146 -8.51 -15.53 -3.57
N ALA A 147 -8.65 -14.82 -4.69
CA ALA A 147 -9.92 -14.54 -5.36
C ALA A 147 -9.75 -14.60 -6.90
N PRO A 148 -9.66 -15.80 -7.50
CA PRO A 148 -9.53 -15.98 -8.94
C PRO A 148 -10.63 -15.26 -9.72
N ASN A 149 -10.26 -14.50 -10.75
CA ASN A 149 -11.21 -13.75 -11.58
C ASN A 149 -10.61 -13.39 -12.95
N THR A 150 -11.46 -12.90 -13.84
CA THR A 150 -11.10 -12.44 -15.21
C THR A 150 -11.32 -10.93 -15.39
N LYS A 151 -11.38 -10.17 -14.28
CA LYS A 151 -11.68 -8.73 -14.31
C LYS A 151 -10.51 -7.95 -14.93
N PRO A 152 -10.77 -6.77 -15.52
CA PRO A 152 -9.72 -5.85 -15.96
C PRO A 152 -8.67 -5.63 -14.88
N GLN A 153 -7.40 -5.76 -15.25
CA GLN A 153 -6.29 -5.64 -14.32
C GLN A 153 -5.06 -5.04 -15.02
N ILE A 154 -4.32 -4.23 -14.28
CA ILE A 154 -3.06 -3.65 -14.74
C ILE A 154 -2.04 -3.67 -13.60
N VAL A 155 -0.77 -3.91 -13.94
CA VAL A 155 0.35 -3.78 -13.01
C VAL A 155 1.05 -2.46 -13.32
N ALA A 156 0.97 -1.54 -12.38
CA ALA A 156 1.64 -0.23 -12.45
C ALA A 156 2.68 -0.17 -11.34
N TYR A 157 3.92 -0.47 -11.69
CA TYR A 157 5.02 -0.56 -10.74
C TYR A 157 5.28 0.80 -10.06
N PRO A 158 5.56 0.81 -8.74
CA PRO A 158 6.06 2.02 -8.10
C PRO A 158 7.43 2.36 -8.68
N ALA A 159 7.61 3.61 -9.11
CA ALA A 159 8.89 4.13 -9.53
C ALA A 159 9.51 5.04 -8.46
N ALA A 160 10.85 5.10 -8.44
CA ALA A 160 11.62 6.01 -7.58
C ALA A 160 12.16 7.23 -8.37
N ASP A 161 11.56 7.51 -9.53
CA ASP A 161 11.92 8.55 -10.49
C ASP A 161 11.55 9.98 -10.05
N HIS A 162 10.78 10.10 -8.97
CA HIS A 162 10.53 11.38 -8.29
C HIS A 162 11.81 12.09 -7.82
N ARG A 163 12.99 11.44 -7.89
CA ARG A 163 14.30 12.06 -7.71
C ARG A 163 15.23 11.65 -8.85
N GLN A 164 15.95 12.61 -9.40
CA GLN A 164 17.06 12.32 -10.30
C GLN A 164 18.21 11.68 -9.52
N PRO A 165 18.70 10.50 -9.94
CA PRO A 165 19.89 9.92 -9.35
C PRO A 165 21.11 10.80 -9.67
N PRO A 166 22.16 10.79 -8.82
CA PRO A 166 23.43 11.42 -9.16
C PRO A 166 24.00 10.86 -10.47
N ALA A 167 24.81 11.64 -11.17
CA ALA A 167 25.47 11.19 -12.40
C ALA A 167 26.28 9.90 -12.15
N ALA A 168 26.31 9.00 -13.14
CA ALA A 168 26.97 7.69 -13.03
C ALA A 168 28.45 7.81 -12.61
N ALA A 169 29.16 8.83 -13.09
CA ALA A 169 30.54 9.12 -12.70
C ALA A 169 30.68 9.39 -11.18
N VAL A 170 29.74 10.14 -10.60
CA VAL A 170 29.71 10.42 -9.15
C VAL A 170 29.44 9.15 -8.36
N ILE A 171 28.51 8.31 -8.83
CA ILE A 171 28.21 7.01 -8.21
C ILE A 171 29.46 6.12 -8.22
N TYR A 172 30.13 6.02 -9.37
CA TYR A 172 31.34 5.21 -9.54
C TYR A 172 32.49 5.69 -8.66
N ALA A 173 32.80 6.99 -8.68
CA ALA A 173 33.83 7.59 -7.84
C ALA A 173 33.54 7.38 -6.34
N THR A 174 32.28 7.54 -5.93
CA THR A 174 31.86 7.31 -4.53
C THR A 174 32.02 5.85 -4.13
N ARG A 175 31.67 4.89 -5.00
CA ARG A 175 31.84 3.46 -4.73
C ARG A 175 33.32 3.08 -4.63
N HIS A 176 34.16 3.57 -5.53
CA HIS A 176 35.60 3.34 -5.51
C HIS A 176 36.26 3.91 -4.26
N ALA A 177 35.97 5.17 -3.92
CA ALA A 177 36.51 5.79 -2.70
C ALA A 177 36.12 5.01 -1.44
N ARG A 178 34.90 4.45 -1.39
CA ARG A 178 34.45 3.59 -0.27
C ARG A 178 35.16 2.24 -0.27
N ALA A 179 35.33 1.60 -1.42
CA ALA A 179 36.00 0.31 -1.53
C ALA A 179 37.49 0.39 -1.20
N ALA A 180 38.14 1.52 -1.50
CA ALA A 180 39.53 1.78 -1.14
C ALA A 180 39.71 2.17 0.35
N SER A 181 38.63 2.54 1.04
CA SER A 181 38.70 2.85 2.47
C SER A 181 38.67 1.57 3.30
N GLN A 182 39.46 1.49 4.36
CA GLN A 182 39.37 0.43 5.38
C GLN A 182 38.20 0.67 6.36
N ALA A 183 37.28 1.58 6.03
CA ALA A 183 36.16 1.91 6.90
C ALA A 183 35.10 0.79 6.89
N PRO A 184 34.37 0.58 8.01
CA PRO A 184 33.31 -0.41 8.08
C PRO A 184 32.23 -0.19 7.02
N LEU A 185 31.62 -1.28 6.57
CA LEU A 185 30.47 -1.28 5.67
C LEU A 185 29.29 -0.57 6.33
N ARG A 186 28.87 0.56 5.76
CA ARG A 186 27.71 1.31 6.25
C ARG A 186 26.43 0.81 5.58
N ILE A 187 25.54 0.24 6.38
CA ILE A 187 24.26 -0.32 5.95
C ILE A 187 23.15 0.60 6.44
N LEU A 188 22.20 0.93 5.58
CA LEU A 188 21.03 1.72 5.91
C LEU A 188 19.77 0.88 5.68
N PHE A 189 18.98 0.69 6.73
CA PHE A 189 17.64 0.15 6.66
C PHE A 189 16.63 1.29 6.82
N VAL A 190 15.66 1.38 5.90
CA VAL A 190 14.61 2.40 5.93
C VAL A 190 13.24 1.73 5.92
N GLY A 191 12.47 1.92 6.99
CA GLY A 191 11.13 1.39 7.15
C GLY A 191 10.78 1.21 8.63
N ASN A 192 9.48 1.23 8.95
CA ASN A 192 9.02 0.91 10.30
C ASN A 192 9.55 -0.46 10.73
N VAL A 193 9.92 -0.58 12.00
CA VAL A 193 10.44 -1.81 12.57
C VAL A 193 9.27 -2.71 12.93
N ILE A 194 8.84 -3.49 11.95
CA ILE A 194 7.70 -4.41 12.00
C ILE A 194 8.11 -5.76 11.40
N ALA A 195 7.42 -6.83 11.79
CA ALA A 195 7.80 -8.20 11.46
C ALA A 195 7.96 -8.43 9.94
N ARG A 196 6.99 -7.97 9.13
CA ARG A 196 7.00 -8.13 7.67
C ARG A 196 8.15 -7.42 6.95
N LYS A 197 8.86 -6.51 7.63
CA LYS A 197 10.03 -5.81 7.06
C LYS A 197 11.33 -6.55 7.32
N GLY A 198 11.30 -7.64 8.10
CA GLY A 198 12.39 -8.61 8.18
C GLY A 198 13.70 -8.07 8.75
N LEU A 199 13.67 -6.98 9.53
CA LEU A 199 14.90 -6.40 10.10
C LEU A 199 15.68 -7.43 10.94
N HIS A 200 14.99 -8.33 11.64
CA HIS A 200 15.59 -9.40 12.43
C HIS A 200 16.48 -10.33 11.58
N HIS A 201 16.11 -10.61 10.33
CA HIS A 201 16.95 -11.40 9.42
C HIS A 201 18.26 -10.68 9.07
N LEU A 202 18.19 -9.36 8.83
CA LEU A 202 19.40 -8.57 8.59
C LEU A 202 20.31 -8.55 9.82
N VAL A 203 19.74 -8.36 11.01
CA VAL A 203 20.52 -8.38 12.27
C VAL A 203 21.16 -9.76 12.51
N GLN A 204 20.42 -10.86 12.28
CA GLN A 204 20.94 -12.22 12.40
C GLN A 204 22.08 -12.48 11.42
N ALA A 205 21.96 -12.05 10.16
CA ALA A 205 23.02 -12.19 9.17
C ALA A 205 24.28 -11.39 9.55
N LEU A 206 24.10 -10.16 10.06
CA LEU A 206 25.21 -9.31 10.50
C LEU A 206 25.90 -9.82 11.77
N ALA A 207 25.20 -10.59 12.62
CA ALA A 207 25.81 -11.22 13.79
C ALA A 207 26.82 -12.32 13.43
N LEU A 208 26.81 -12.82 12.19
CA LEU A 208 27.78 -13.78 11.66
C LEU A 208 29.08 -13.12 11.15
N VAL A 209 29.08 -11.79 11.03
CA VAL A 209 30.22 -10.99 10.56
C VAL A 209 30.80 -10.24 11.76
N ASP A 210 32.13 -10.07 11.75
CA ASP A 210 32.82 -9.29 12.78
C ASP A 210 32.20 -7.88 12.91
N ARG A 211 31.91 -7.48 14.16
CA ARG A 211 31.18 -6.25 14.49
C ARG A 211 31.94 -5.00 14.10
N GLU A 212 33.26 -5.07 13.99
CA GLU A 212 34.09 -3.94 13.57
C GLU A 212 34.02 -3.68 12.05
N GLN A 213 33.49 -4.63 11.27
CA GLN A 213 33.46 -4.56 9.81
C GLN A 213 32.20 -3.88 9.26
N TRP A 214 31.22 -3.56 10.09
CA TRP A 214 29.95 -2.98 9.63
C TRP A 214 29.31 -2.02 10.63
N HIS A 215 28.47 -1.12 10.11
CA HIS A 215 27.62 -0.25 10.91
C HIS A 215 26.22 -0.18 10.29
N LEU A 216 25.21 -0.64 11.05
CA LEU A 216 23.80 -0.60 10.64
C LEU A 216 23.11 0.64 11.21
N ARG A 217 22.55 1.48 10.35
CA ARG A 217 21.62 2.54 10.74
C ARG A 217 20.21 2.12 10.36
N VAL A 218 19.30 2.14 11.33
CA VAL A 218 17.88 1.83 11.14
C VAL A 218 17.08 3.13 11.25
N LEU A 219 16.31 3.46 10.22
CA LEU A 219 15.42 4.62 10.19
C LEU A 219 13.96 4.17 10.04
N GLY A 220 13.17 4.34 11.10
CA GLY A 220 11.73 4.05 11.09
C GLY A 220 11.13 4.05 12.48
N SER A 221 9.80 3.93 12.55
CA SER A 221 9.10 3.88 13.83
C SER A 221 9.30 2.54 14.54
N LEU A 222 9.56 2.61 15.85
CA LEU A 222 9.56 1.47 16.78
C LEU A 222 8.17 1.21 17.40
N THR A 223 7.23 2.15 17.26
CA THR A 223 5.92 2.07 17.91
C THR A 223 4.85 1.43 17.02
N SER A 224 5.16 1.16 15.75
CA SER A 224 4.22 0.52 14.82
C SER A 224 3.89 -0.93 15.19
N GLU A 225 4.83 -1.64 15.82
CA GLU A 225 4.62 -3.00 16.33
C GLU A 225 5.53 -3.24 17.55
N PRO A 226 5.17 -2.72 18.74
CA PRO A 226 6.06 -2.72 19.90
C PRO A 226 6.57 -4.11 20.30
N ARG A 227 5.71 -5.14 20.21
CA ARG A 227 6.05 -6.53 20.51
C ARG A 227 7.17 -7.12 19.64
N TYR A 228 7.42 -6.56 18.46
CA TYR A 228 8.49 -7.03 17.57
C TYR A 228 9.83 -6.34 17.88
N VAL A 229 9.81 -5.23 18.62
CA VAL A 229 11.00 -4.46 19.01
C VAL A 229 11.51 -4.87 20.40
N GLU A 230 10.63 -5.37 21.25
CA GLU A 230 10.95 -6.00 22.55
C GLU A 230 11.75 -7.30 22.38
#